data_AF-A0A0D3GHH5-F1
#
_entry.id   AF-A0A0D3GHH5-F1
#
_cell.length_a   1.000
_cell.length_b   1.000
_cell.length_c   1.000
_cell.angle_alpha   90.00
_cell.angle_beta   90.00
_cell.angle_gamma   90.00
#
_symmetry.space_group_name_H-M   'P 1'
#
loop_
_entity.id
_entity.type
_entity.pdbx_description
1 polymer ?
#
loop_
_entity_poly.entity_id
_entity_poly.type
_entity_poly.pdbx_seq_one_letter_code
_entity_poly.pdbx_strand_id
1 'polypeptide(L)'
;MAAAVRSVWADNFAAESAILRAVAPRAVYAAINVQYPGCVVSASAAAGDRRCYYDLTAEERYKVVRANADELKPLQLGLAVRTADGGRFAWEFNLNEFDLAADGDMCEPGSVDYLRRRGMDFNALPWSGAFEALREQCRGVMPHRGVLCGIQAN
;
A
#
# COMPACT_ATOMS: atom_id res chain seq x y z
N MET A 1 17.37 13.50 -11.83
CA MET A 1 17.58 12.15 -11.29
C MET A 1 16.37 11.75 -10.44
N ALA A 2 15.80 10.57 -10.68
CA ALA A 2 14.79 9.97 -9.80
C ALA A 2 15.48 9.43 -8.53
N ALA A 3 14.77 9.38 -7.40
CA ALA A 3 15.31 8.73 -6.20
C ALA A 3 15.36 7.21 -6.43
N ALA A 4 16.42 6.55 -5.95
CA ALA A 4 16.45 5.10 -5.89
C ALA A 4 15.41 4.63 -4.86
N VAL A 5 14.60 3.64 -5.23
CA VAL A 5 13.58 3.07 -4.34
C VAL A 5 14.25 2.08 -3.40
N ARG A 6 13.97 2.23 -2.10
CA ARG A 6 14.54 1.43 -1.02
C ARG A 6 13.52 0.36 -0.63
N SER A 7 13.80 -0.91 -0.97
CA SER A 7 12.93 -2.04 -0.59
C SER A 7 13.14 -2.35 0.88
N VAL A 8 12.06 -2.29 1.67
CA VAL A 8 12.08 -2.47 3.12
C VAL A 8 11.39 -3.77 3.50
N TRP A 9 12.12 -4.60 4.23
CA TRP A 9 11.73 -5.89 4.78
C TRP A 9 12.04 -5.90 6.28
N ALA A 10 11.65 -6.96 6.99
CA ALA A 10 11.82 -7.04 8.44
C ALA A 10 13.28 -6.89 8.90
N ASP A 11 14.22 -7.47 8.15
CA ASP A 11 15.66 -7.49 8.46
C ASP A 11 16.32 -6.11 8.38
N ASN A 12 15.89 -5.26 7.44
CA ASN A 12 16.44 -3.93 7.22
C ASN A 12 15.54 -2.78 7.73
N PHE A 13 14.35 -3.10 8.25
CA PHE A 13 13.36 -2.12 8.71
C PHE A 13 13.95 -1.10 9.68
N ALA A 14 14.75 -1.55 10.66
CA ALA A 14 15.33 -0.66 11.67
C ALA A 14 16.28 0.38 11.05
N ALA A 15 17.11 -0.03 10.09
CA ALA A 15 18.06 0.84 9.40
C ALA A 15 17.32 1.86 8.52
N GLU A 16 16.35 1.40 7.73
CA GLU A 16 15.56 2.24 6.84
C GLU A 16 14.68 3.24 7.59
N SER A 17 14.08 2.80 8.68
CA SER A 17 13.29 3.64 9.56
C SER A 17 14.11 4.72 10.28
N ALA A 18 15.38 4.46 10.59
CA ALA A 18 16.27 5.49 11.11
C ALA A 18 16.50 6.62 10.10
N ILE A 19 16.68 6.27 8.82
CA ILE A 19 16.81 7.25 7.73
C ILE A 19 15.50 8.02 7.56
N LEU A 20 14.36 7.32 7.53
CA LEU A 20 13.05 7.96 7.41
C LEU A 20 12.82 8.98 8.55
N ARG A 21 13.15 8.63 9.80
CA ARG A 21 13.04 9.56 10.95
C ARG A 21 13.95 10.77 10.83
N ALA A 22 15.14 10.64 10.24
CA ALA A 22 16.03 11.77 9.99
C ALA A 22 15.52 12.67 8.85
N VAL A 23 14.81 12.09 7.88
CA VAL A 23 14.25 12.81 6.72
C VAL A 23 12.92 13.49 7.04
N ALA A 24 12.06 12.86 7.84
CA ALA A 24 10.68 13.29 8.10
C ALA A 24 10.54 14.76 8.56
N PRO A 25 11.37 15.30 9.49
CA PRO A 25 11.28 16.70 9.91
C PRO A 25 11.54 17.72 8.80
N ARG A 26 12.17 17.30 7.71
CA ARG A 26 12.57 18.13 6.57
C ARG A 26 11.64 17.96 5.38
N ALA A 27 10.64 17.09 5.49
CA ALA A 27 9.70 16.79 4.42
C ALA A 27 8.84 18.01 4.11
N VAL A 28 8.79 18.38 2.83
CA VAL A 28 7.86 19.39 2.30
C VAL A 28 6.72 18.76 1.52
N TYR A 29 6.95 17.59 0.95
CA TYR A 29 5.92 16.76 0.32
C TYR A 29 6.13 15.30 0.67
N ALA A 30 5.03 14.60 0.91
CA ALA A 30 4.98 13.15 1.01
C ALA A 30 3.87 12.63 0.07
N ALA A 31 4.19 11.60 -0.69
CA ALA A 31 3.24 10.83 -1.47
C ALA A 31 3.22 9.40 -0.94
N ILE A 32 2.03 8.88 -0.72
CA ILE A 32 1.81 7.52 -0.21
C ILE A 32 0.98 6.75 -1.23
N ASN A 33 1.33 5.48 -1.42
CA ASN A 33 0.59 4.52 -2.23
C ASN A 33 0.51 3.19 -1.47
N VAL A 34 -0.64 2.52 -1.53
CA VAL A 34 -0.81 1.18 -0.95
C VAL A 34 -1.20 0.23 -2.08
N GLN A 35 -0.55 -0.92 -2.13
CA GLN A 35 -0.85 -1.96 -3.11
C GLN A 35 -1.62 -3.10 -2.45
N TYR A 36 -2.73 -3.51 -3.07
CA TYR A 36 -3.61 -4.61 -2.63
C TYR A 36 -3.62 -5.72 -3.70
N PRO A 37 -4.04 -6.95 -3.34
CA PRO A 37 -4.16 -8.06 -4.28
C PRO A 37 -5.44 -7.96 -5.14
N GLY A 38 -5.69 -6.78 -5.73
CA GLY A 38 -6.80 -6.51 -6.65
C GLY A 38 -8.07 -5.97 -6.00
N CYS A 39 -9.22 -6.32 -6.58
CA CYS A 39 -10.56 -5.95 -6.12
C CYS A 39 -11.48 -7.17 -6.18
N VAL A 40 -12.03 -7.61 -5.05
CA VAL A 40 -12.94 -8.77 -4.94
C VAL A 40 -14.40 -8.37 -4.77
N VAL A 41 -14.68 -7.15 -4.32
CA VAL A 41 -16.04 -6.59 -4.24
C VAL A 41 -16.29 -5.71 -5.45
N SER A 42 -17.28 -6.08 -6.27
CA SER A 42 -17.67 -5.36 -7.49
C SER A 42 -18.84 -4.41 -7.25
N ALA A 43 -18.87 -3.33 -8.04
CA ALA A 43 -19.98 -2.39 -8.13
C ALA A 43 -21.30 -3.03 -8.64
N SER A 44 -21.21 -4.13 -9.39
CA SER A 44 -22.35 -4.83 -10.01
C SER A 44 -22.96 -5.87 -9.07
N ALA A 45 -23.22 -5.50 -7.82
CA ALA A 45 -23.71 -6.44 -6.80
C ALA A 45 -25.18 -6.86 -6.98
N ALA A 46 -25.95 -6.19 -7.84
CA ALA A 46 -27.34 -6.54 -8.14
C ALA A 46 -27.47 -7.18 -9.53
N ALA A 47 -28.09 -8.36 -9.60
CA ALA A 47 -28.39 -9.04 -10.86
C ALA A 47 -29.22 -8.11 -11.78
N GLY A 48 -28.60 -7.65 -12.87
CA GLY A 48 -29.20 -6.75 -13.85
C GLY A 48 -28.66 -5.31 -13.82
N ASP A 49 -27.85 -4.93 -12.83
CA ASP A 49 -27.19 -3.61 -12.80
C ASP A 49 -25.90 -3.63 -13.66
N ARG A 50 -25.97 -2.94 -14.81
CA ARG A 50 -24.88 -2.83 -15.80
C ARG A 50 -24.02 -1.57 -15.59
N ARG A 51 -24.21 -0.82 -14.50
CA ARG A 51 -23.43 0.38 -14.23
C ARG A 51 -21.95 0.03 -14.01
N CYS A 52 -21.07 0.74 -14.70
CA CYS A 52 -19.64 0.66 -14.47
C CYS A 52 -19.28 1.39 -13.16
N TYR A 53 -18.11 1.11 -12.58
CA TYR A 53 -17.63 1.80 -11.39
C TYR A 53 -17.64 3.33 -11.54
N TYR A 54 -17.42 3.84 -12.74
CA TYR A 54 -17.42 5.27 -13.04
C TYR A 54 -18.82 5.89 -13.15
N ASP A 55 -19.87 5.08 -13.32
CA ASP A 55 -21.27 5.53 -13.34
C ASP A 55 -21.84 5.67 -11.92
N LEU A 56 -21.10 5.21 -10.91
CA LEU A 56 -21.49 5.27 -9.52
C LEU A 56 -21.34 6.69 -8.94
N THR A 57 -22.26 7.03 -8.04
CA THR A 57 -22.13 8.19 -7.17
C THR A 57 -20.85 8.11 -6.33
N ALA A 58 -20.40 9.24 -5.78
CA ALA A 58 -19.22 9.25 -4.91
C ALA A 58 -19.41 8.36 -3.67
N GLU A 59 -20.63 8.29 -3.12
CA GLU A 59 -20.95 7.45 -1.95
C GLU A 59 -20.89 5.95 -2.29
N GLU A 60 -21.46 5.54 -3.43
CA GLU A 60 -21.37 4.15 -3.90
C GLU A 60 -19.92 3.74 -4.19
N ARG A 61 -19.13 4.61 -4.83
CA ARG A 61 -17.69 4.35 -5.04
C ARG A 61 -16.95 4.18 -3.73
N TYR A 62 -17.21 5.04 -2.75
CA TYR A 62 -16.61 4.92 -1.43
C TYR A 62 -16.99 3.59 -0.75
N LYS A 63 -18.26 3.15 -0.86
CA LYS A 63 -18.70 1.86 -0.31
C LYS A 63 -17.94 0.68 -0.95
N VAL A 64 -17.73 0.70 -2.27
CA VAL A 64 -16.96 -0.34 -2.97
C VAL A 64 -15.49 -0.33 -2.54
N VAL A 65 -14.86 0.85 -2.49
CA VAL A 65 -13.46 0.98 -2.05
C VAL A 65 -13.29 0.51 -0.61
N ARG A 66 -14.19 0.94 0.28
CA ARG A 66 -14.19 0.53 1.69
C ARG A 66 -14.35 -0.97 1.84
N ALA A 67 -15.32 -1.58 1.16
CA ALA A 67 -15.54 -3.01 1.23
C ALA A 67 -14.31 -3.80 0.76
N ASN A 68 -13.66 -3.39 -0.34
CA ASN A 68 -12.39 -4.02 -0.75
C ASN A 68 -11.27 -3.80 0.27
N ALA A 69 -11.14 -2.61 0.86
CA ALA A 69 -10.12 -2.34 1.87
C ALA A 69 -10.33 -3.12 3.18
N ASP A 70 -11.59 -3.42 3.53
CA ASP A 70 -11.95 -4.22 4.70
C ASP A 70 -11.70 -5.74 4.46
N GLU A 71 -11.89 -6.22 3.22
CA GLU A 71 -11.72 -7.65 2.85
C GLU A 71 -10.28 -8.02 2.46
N LEU A 72 -9.51 -7.08 1.91
CA LEU A 72 -8.19 -7.34 1.34
C LEU A 72 -7.07 -6.91 2.26
N LYS A 73 -6.03 -7.74 2.34
CA LYS A 73 -4.82 -7.41 3.08
C LYS A 73 -3.83 -6.65 2.19
N PRO A 74 -3.22 -5.54 2.68
CA PRO A 74 -2.28 -4.78 1.89
C PRO A 74 -0.96 -5.54 1.70
N LEU A 75 -0.38 -5.45 0.51
CA LEU A 75 0.85 -6.14 0.11
C LEU A 75 2.09 -5.26 0.32
N GLN A 76 1.97 -3.99 -0.05
CA GLN A 76 3.07 -3.02 0.01
C GLN A 76 2.56 -1.62 0.35
N LEU A 77 3.41 -0.85 1.05
CA LEU A 77 3.26 0.57 1.26
C LEU A 77 4.41 1.32 0.58
N GLY A 78 4.11 2.09 -0.44
CA GLY A 78 5.03 3.04 -1.06
C GLY A 78 5.00 4.39 -0.35
N LEU A 79 6.17 4.94 -0.02
CA LEU A 79 6.33 6.27 0.53
C LEU A 79 7.42 7.03 -0.24
N ALA A 80 7.05 8.14 -0.86
CA ALA A 80 8.00 9.06 -1.49
C ALA A 80 8.01 10.40 -0.76
N VAL A 81 9.19 10.90 -0.40
CA VAL A 81 9.37 12.16 0.33
C VAL A 81 10.26 13.11 -0.47
N ARG A 82 9.83 14.37 -0.55
CA ARG A 82 10.66 15.50 -1.00
C ARG A 82 10.99 16.36 0.22
N THR A 83 12.26 16.74 0.38
CA THR A 83 12.70 17.64 1.46
C THR A 83 12.95 19.07 0.96
N ALA A 84 12.96 20.03 1.90
CA ALA A 84 13.13 21.46 1.60
C ALA A 84 14.46 21.78 0.88
N ASP A 85 15.52 21.03 1.17
CA ASP A 85 16.84 21.13 0.52
C ASP A 85 16.90 20.41 -0.84
N GLY A 86 15.77 19.93 -1.35
CA GLY A 86 15.69 19.27 -2.66
C GLY A 86 15.95 17.77 -2.64
N GLY A 87 16.23 17.17 -1.47
CA GLY A 87 16.35 15.73 -1.28
C GLY A 87 15.09 14.97 -1.70
N ARG A 88 15.30 13.78 -2.26
CA ARG A 88 14.24 12.88 -2.74
C ARG A 88 14.52 11.49 -2.20
N PHE A 89 13.54 10.92 -1.52
CA PHE A 89 13.63 9.60 -0.92
C PHE A 89 12.40 8.80 -1.29
N ALA A 90 12.57 7.49 -1.50
CA ALA A 90 11.48 6.59 -1.81
C ALA A 90 11.70 5.26 -1.09
N TRP A 91 10.66 4.77 -0.42
CA TRP A 91 10.61 3.48 0.27
C TRP A 91 9.44 2.66 -0.26
N GLU A 92 9.65 1.34 -0.37
CA GLU A 92 8.59 0.35 -0.52
C GLU A 92 8.67 -0.61 0.65
N PHE A 93 7.72 -0.51 1.57
CA PHE A 93 7.59 -1.44 2.69
C PHE A 93 6.79 -2.66 2.24
N ASN A 94 7.40 -3.83 2.28
CA ASN A 94 6.75 -5.10 2.00
C ASN A 94 6.04 -5.59 3.27
N LEU A 95 4.78 -5.98 3.16
CA LEU A 95 3.92 -6.30 4.31
C LEU A 95 3.65 -7.80 4.36
N ASN A 96 3.71 -8.40 5.54
CA ASN A 96 3.58 -9.85 5.75
C ASN A 96 2.18 -10.30 6.17
N GLU A 97 1.16 -9.47 5.97
CA GLU A 97 -0.21 -9.80 6.36
C GLU A 97 -0.85 -10.79 5.39
N PHE A 98 -0.47 -10.74 4.11
CA PHE A 98 -1.03 -11.54 3.03
C PHE A 98 -0.22 -12.81 2.77
N ASP A 99 -0.91 -13.95 2.76
CA ASP A 99 -0.37 -15.25 2.34
C ASP A 99 -1.25 -15.84 1.24
N LEU A 100 -0.66 -16.01 0.05
CA LEU A 100 -1.35 -16.58 -1.11
C LEU A 100 -1.77 -18.06 -0.90
N ALA A 101 -1.11 -18.76 0.03
CA ALA A 101 -1.44 -20.15 0.37
C ALA A 101 -2.51 -20.27 1.47
N ALA A 102 -2.92 -19.16 2.09
CA ALA A 102 -3.94 -19.17 3.13
C ALA A 102 -5.35 -19.13 2.53
N ASP A 103 -6.19 -20.12 2.88
CA ASP A 103 -7.57 -20.24 2.38
C ASP A 103 -8.47 -19.03 2.70
N GLY A 104 -8.11 -18.20 3.68
CA GLY A 104 -8.87 -17.01 4.09
C GLY A 104 -8.44 -15.69 3.46
N ASP A 105 -7.32 -15.66 2.73
CA ASP A 105 -6.77 -14.42 2.18
C ASP A 105 -7.32 -14.16 0.78
N MET A 106 -8.23 -13.19 0.72
CA MET A 106 -8.92 -12.84 -0.52
C MET A 106 -7.97 -12.15 -1.51
N CYS A 107 -8.10 -12.52 -2.80
CA CYS A 107 -7.36 -11.89 -3.88
C CYS A 107 -8.11 -12.01 -5.21
N GLU A 108 -7.78 -11.11 -6.14
CA GLU A 108 -8.16 -11.21 -7.55
C GLU A 108 -7.00 -11.84 -8.34
N PRO A 109 -7.17 -13.04 -8.94
CA PRO A 109 -6.08 -13.77 -9.58
C PRO A 109 -5.33 -13.00 -10.68
N GLY A 110 -6.03 -12.20 -11.49
CA GLY A 110 -5.41 -11.39 -12.54
C GLY A 110 -4.44 -10.35 -12.00
N SER A 111 -4.78 -9.75 -10.86
CA SER A 111 -3.98 -8.78 -10.11
C SER A 111 -2.75 -9.45 -9.51
N VAL A 112 -2.91 -10.63 -8.91
CA VAL A 112 -1.78 -11.42 -8.39
C VAL A 112 -0.79 -11.74 -9.52
N ASP A 113 -1.28 -12.22 -10.66
CA ASP A 113 -0.44 -12.53 -11.81
C ASP A 113 0.25 -11.28 -12.38
N TYR A 114 -0.47 -10.16 -12.45
CA TYR A 114 0.09 -8.88 -12.86
C TYR A 114 1.24 -8.44 -11.94
N LEU A 115 1.03 -8.47 -10.62
CA LEU A 115 2.02 -8.04 -9.64
C LEU A 115 3.23 -8.97 -9.60
N ARG A 116 3.02 -10.28 -9.74
CA ARG A 116 4.11 -11.27 -9.84
C ARG A 116 5.01 -10.97 -11.05
N ARG A 117 4.42 -10.63 -12.20
CA ARG A 117 5.19 -10.21 -13.41
C ARG A 117 5.96 -8.89 -13.21
N ARG A 118 5.54 -8.05 -12.27
CA ARG A 118 6.21 -6.80 -11.92
C ARG A 118 7.31 -6.97 -10.85
N GLY A 119 7.56 -8.21 -10.42
CA GLY A 119 8.64 -8.55 -9.49
C GLY A 119 8.22 -8.66 -8.03
N MET A 120 6.92 -8.68 -7.73
CA MET A 120 6.44 -8.96 -6.38
C MET A 120 6.67 -10.44 -6.02
N ASP A 121 7.36 -10.68 -4.91
CA ASP A 121 7.57 -12.01 -4.36
C ASP A 121 6.54 -12.33 -3.26
N PHE A 122 5.40 -12.90 -3.69
CA PHE A 122 4.34 -13.34 -2.79
C PHE A 122 4.78 -14.44 -1.82
N ASN A 123 5.82 -15.20 -2.13
CA ASN A 123 6.31 -16.25 -1.22
C ASN A 123 7.14 -15.66 -0.08
N ALA A 124 7.80 -14.52 -0.31
CA ALA A 124 8.58 -13.84 0.72
C ALA A 124 7.72 -13.01 1.68
N LEU A 125 6.55 -12.51 1.24
CA LEU A 125 5.70 -11.63 2.04
C LEU A 125 5.42 -12.21 3.44
N PRO A 126 4.85 -13.43 3.61
CA PRO A 126 4.45 -13.93 4.93
C PRO A 126 5.61 -14.09 5.91
N TRP A 127 6.82 -14.32 5.40
CA TRP A 127 7.99 -14.68 6.21
C TRP A 127 8.94 -13.52 6.49
N SER A 128 8.93 -12.49 5.65
CA SER A 128 9.98 -11.44 5.68
C SER A 128 9.43 -10.02 5.63
N GLY A 129 8.11 -9.82 5.46
CA GLY A 129 7.52 -8.49 5.48
C GLY A 129 7.61 -7.80 6.85
N ALA A 130 7.53 -6.47 6.83
CA ALA A 130 7.79 -5.60 7.97
C ALA A 130 6.51 -5.00 8.60
N PHE A 131 5.34 -5.63 8.42
CA PHE A 131 4.06 -5.02 8.80
C PHE A 131 4.00 -4.71 10.30
N GLU A 132 4.33 -5.67 11.16
CA GLU A 132 4.29 -5.48 12.62
C GLU A 132 5.26 -4.38 13.08
N ALA A 133 6.47 -4.36 12.52
CA ALA A 133 7.46 -3.33 12.85
C ALA A 133 7.00 -1.93 12.41
N LEU A 134 6.40 -1.83 11.22
CA LEU A 134 5.80 -0.59 10.70
C LEU A 134 4.62 -0.13 11.55
N ARG A 135 3.73 -1.05 11.91
CA ARG A 135 2.55 -0.79 12.75
C ARG A 135 2.97 -0.22 14.11
N GLU A 136 3.96 -0.82 14.75
CA GLU A 136 4.45 -0.35 16.04
C GLU A 136 5.10 1.04 15.95
N GLN A 137 5.88 1.30 14.90
CA GLN A 137 6.42 2.64 14.66
C GLN A 137 5.34 3.70 14.47
N CYS A 138 4.24 3.37 13.79
CA CYS A 138 3.13 4.30 13.54
C CYS A 138 2.26 4.54 14.78
N ARG A 139 2.17 3.60 15.73
CA ARG A 139 1.39 3.78 16.97
C ARG A 139 1.81 4.99 17.80
N GLY A 140 3.07 5.41 17.71
CA GLY A 140 3.58 6.61 18.40
C GLY A 140 3.30 7.94 17.69
N VAL A 141 2.61 7.96 16.54
CA VAL A 141 2.52 9.12 15.64
C VAL A 141 1.07 9.50 15.35
N MET A 142 0.51 10.48 16.07
CA MET A 142 -0.73 11.20 15.73
C MET A 142 -0.41 12.71 15.50
N PRO A 143 -1.11 13.42 14.59
CA PRO A 143 -0.41 14.03 13.47
C PRO A 143 -0.31 15.56 13.51
N HIS A 144 0.81 16.08 13.01
CA HIS A 144 0.88 17.41 12.40
C HIS A 144 1.13 17.27 10.88
N ARG A 145 0.18 17.81 10.10
CA ARG A 145 0.24 18.25 8.69
C ARG A 145 0.32 17.18 7.57
N GLY A 146 -0.76 17.14 6.79
CA GLY A 146 -0.79 16.99 5.32
C GLY A 146 -0.06 15.81 4.68
N VAL A 147 -0.73 14.66 4.57
CA VAL A 147 -0.31 13.56 3.68
C VAL A 147 -1.32 13.46 2.53
N LEU A 148 -0.84 13.53 1.28
CA LEU A 148 -1.65 13.26 0.09
C LEU A 148 -1.57 11.76 -0.23
N CYS A 149 -2.69 11.06 -0.07
CA CYS A 149 -2.83 9.65 -0.42
C CYS A 149 -3.30 9.48 -1.86
N GLY A 150 -2.50 8.78 -2.67
CA GLY A 150 -2.91 8.29 -3.98
C GLY A 150 -3.15 6.79 -3.87
N ILE A 151 -4.39 6.34 -4.10
CA ILE A 151 -4.69 4.93 -4.30
C ILE A 151 -4.62 4.68 -5.79
N GLN A 152 -3.64 3.90 -6.26
CA GLN A 152 -3.66 3.34 -7.61
C GLN A 152 -4.30 1.95 -7.56
N ALA A 153 -5.54 1.84 -8.02
CA ALA A 153 -6.08 0.56 -8.48
C ALA A 153 -5.58 0.34 -9.91
N ASN A 154 -4.92 -0.80 -10.16
CA ASN A 154 -4.55 -1.24 -11.50
C ASN A 154 -5.73 -1.89 -12.20
#